data_AF-A0A382Y7V9-F1
#
_entry.id   AF-A0A382Y7V9-F1
#
_cell.length_a   1.000
_cell.length_b   1.000
_cell.length_c   1.000
_cell.angle_alpha   90.00
_cell.angle_beta   90.00
_cell.angle_gamma   90.00
#
_symmetry.space_group_name_H-M   'P 1'
#
loop_
_entity.id
_entity.type
_entity.pdbx_description
1 polymer ?
#
loop_
_entity_poly.entity_id
_entity_poly.type
_entity_poly.pdbx_seq_one_letter_code
_entity_poly.pdbx_strand_id
1 'polypeptide(L)' 'GSPYLNLNGKAEKQALKKKCLNFKLSISDTKYYSLAFVIGEEE' A
#
# COMPACT_ATOMS: atom_id res chain seq x y z
N GLY A 1 11.17 8.40 8.54
CA GLY A 1 10.88 6.96 8.62
C GLY A 1 10.08 6.56 7.40
N SER A 2 10.21 5.33 6.92
CA SER A 2 9.43 4.87 5.77
C SER A 2 7.97 4.67 6.18
N PRO A 3 7.00 5.09 5.35
CA PRO A 3 5.59 4.90 5.65
C PRO A 3 5.24 3.40 5.59
N TYR A 4 4.41 2.95 6.52
CA TYR A 4 3.92 1.58 6.59
C TYR A 4 2.42 1.55 6.29
N LEU A 5 2.00 0.53 5.55
CA LEU A 5 0.61 0.32 5.15
C LEU A 5 0.09 -0.97 5.79
N ASN A 6 -1.01 -0.86 6.51
CA ASN A 6 -1.74 -2.01 7.03
C ASN A 6 -3.16 -2.03 6.45
N LEU A 7 -3.58 -3.16 5.90
CA LEU A 7 -4.93 -3.35 5.39
C LEU A 7 -5.77 -4.01 6.48
N ASN A 8 -6.99 -3.50 6.68
CA ASN A 8 -7.92 -4.05 7.68
C ASN A 8 -9.27 -4.40 7.04
N GLY A 9 -9.93 -5.43 7.57
CA GLY A 9 -11.33 -5.71 7.28
C GLY A 9 -11.57 -6.16 5.83
N LYS A 10 -12.37 -5.40 5.06
CA LYS A 10 -12.71 -5.79 3.68
C LYS A 10 -11.50 -5.74 2.74
N ALA A 11 -10.61 -4.76 2.91
CA ALA A 11 -9.43 -4.60 2.07
C ALA A 11 -8.42 -5.75 2.30
N GLU A 12 -8.19 -6.09 3.56
CA GLU A 12 -7.36 -7.24 3.98
C GLU A 12 -7.88 -8.55 3.37
N LYS A 13 -9.18 -8.83 3.50
CA LYS A 13 -9.81 -10.03 2.94
C LYS A 13 -9.65 -10.12 1.42
N GLN A 14 -9.67 -8.98 0.71
CA GLN A 14 -9.49 -8.95 -0.74
C GLN A 14 -8.04 -9.15 -1.14
N ALA A 15 -7.09 -8.55 -0.41
CA ALA A 15 -5.66 -8.75 -0.62
C ALA A 15 -5.27 -10.22 -0.42
N LEU A 16 -5.73 -10.85 0.65
CA LEU A 16 -5.51 -12.28 0.93
C LEU A 16 -6.09 -13.19 -0.15
N LYS A 17 -7.30 -12.92 -0.64
CA LYS A 17 -7.92 -13.69 -1.74
C LYS A 17 -7.13 -13.62 -3.03
N LYS A 18 -6.48 -12.49 -3.28
CA LYS A 18 -5.64 -12.25 -4.46
C LYS A 18 -4.17 -12.58 -4.21
N LYS A 19 -3.84 -13.16 -3.05
CA LYS A 19 -2.48 -13.44 -2.59
C LYS A 19 -1.52 -12.24 -2.68
N CYS A 20 -2.08 -11.03 -2.63
CA CYS A 20 -1.32 -9.80 -2.69
C CYS A 20 -0.89 -9.42 -1.27
N LEU A 21 0.40 -9.53 -1.00
CA LEU A 21 1.04 -9.38 0.30
C LEU A 21 2.22 -8.39 0.18
N ASN A 22 2.90 -8.10 1.29
CA ASN A 22 4.14 -7.31 1.32
C ASN A 22 4.08 -5.95 0.61
N PHE A 23 3.22 -5.05 1.10
CA PHE A 23 3.05 -3.72 0.51
C PHE A 23 4.22 -2.78 0.83
N LYS A 24 4.77 -2.13 -0.19
CA LYS A 24 5.70 -1.00 -0.07
C LYS A 24 5.01 0.28 -0.52
N LEU A 25 4.95 1.26 0.38
CA LEU A 25 4.35 2.58 0.15
C LEU A 25 5.45 3.64 0.03
N SER A 26 5.32 4.52 -0.96
CA SER A 26 6.10 5.74 -1.08
C SER A 26 5.16 6.93 -1.24
N ILE A 27 5.45 8.01 -0.53
CA ILE A 27 4.68 9.26 -0.59
C ILE A 27 5.65 10.38 -0.96
N SER A 28 5.28 11.18 -1.94
CA SER A 28 6.04 12.35 -2.38
C SER A 28 5.13 13.57 -2.39
N ASP A 29 5.50 14.57 -1.60
CA ASP A 29 4.78 15.83 -1.50
C ASP A 29 5.52 16.91 -2.29
N THR A 30 4.76 17.63 -3.10
CA THR A 30 5.18 18.88 -3.74
C THR A 30 4.41 20.04 -3.13
N LYS A 31 4.78 21.28 -3.47
CA LYS A 31 4.06 22.48 -3.00
C LYS A 31 2.56 22.47 -3.31
N TYR A 32 2.13 21.76 -4.35
CA TYR A 32 0.77 21.81 -4.88
C TYR A 32 0.03 20.48 -4.75
N TYR A 33 0.75 19.36 -4.69
CA TYR A 33 0.18 18.02 -4.78
C TYR A 33 0.93 17.02 -3.93
N SER A 34 0.21 16.02 -3.45
CA SER A 34 0.75 14.83 -2.80
C SER A 34 0.51 13.62 -3.71
N LEU A 35 1.55 12.82 -3.93
CA LEU A 35 1.47 11.58 -4.69
C LEU A 35 1.80 10.40 -3.78
N ALA A 36 0.95 9.38 -3.80
CA ALA A 36 1.21 8.11 -3.11
C ALA A 36 1.29 6.98 -4.14
N PHE A 37 2.31 6.13 -4.00
CA PHE A 37 2.54 4.97 -4.85
C PHE A 37 2.73 3.72 -3.99
N VAL A 38 2.04 2.64 -4.36
CA VAL A 38 2.08 1.36 -3.63
C VAL A 38 2.41 0.22 -4.58
N ILE A 39 3.34 -0.63 -4.17
CA ILE A 39 3.61 -1.92 -4.79
C ILE A 39 3.18 -3.00 -3.81
N GLY A 40 2.47 -4.02 -4.28
CA GLY A 40 2.23 -5.27 -3.55
C GLY A 40 2.83 -6.44 -4.33
N GLU A 41 3.36 -7.43 -3.62
CA GLU A 41 3.93 -8.66 -4.18
C GLU A 41 2.87 -9.78 -4.12
N GLU A 42 2.91 -10.72 -5.06
CA GLU A 42 2.02 -11.90 -5.09
C GLU A 42 2.82 -13.16 -4.75
N GLU A 43 2.27 -14.06 -3.93
CA GLU A 43 2.91 -15.32 -3.50
C GLU A 43 2.13 -16.58 -3.92
#